data_AF-A0A4U7F565-F1
#
_entry.id   AF-A0A4U7F565-F1
#
_cell.length_a   1.000
_cell.length_b   1.000
_cell.length_c   1.000
_cell.angle_alpha   90.00
_cell.angle_beta   90.00
_cell.angle_gamma   90.00
#
_symmetry.space_group_name_H-M   'P 1'
#
loop_
_entity.id
_entity.type
_entity.pdbx_description
1 polymer ?
#
loop_
_entity_poly.entity_id
_entity_poly.type
_entity_poly.pdbx_seq_one_letter_code
_entity_poly.pdbx_strand_id
1 'polypeptide(L)'
;MNRNTSAALVVAIAAIAAIGLAFGAGGVAGQTNSTELANDTLNVENTTESVYVDVTGVDDMNGSGPVDVNVTFTGLNESDGSSTVLNETTLSVAANTTESANVTLNESDRAAYDSVRVVASTGANASLIDSVNWGTVG
;
A
#
# COMPACT_ATOMS: atom_id res chain seq x y z
N MET A 1 36.32 11.35 -5.44
CA MET A 1 35.53 11.28 -4.19
C MET A 1 34.06 11.48 -4.54
N ASN A 2 33.26 10.45 -4.27
CA ASN A 2 31.80 10.41 -4.47
C ASN A 2 31.08 11.56 -3.77
N ARG A 3 30.09 12.14 -4.43
CA ARG A 3 28.92 12.74 -3.77
C ARG A 3 27.68 12.13 -4.42
N ASN A 4 27.34 10.94 -3.93
CA ASN A 4 26.12 10.24 -4.28
C ASN A 4 24.92 11.09 -3.83
N THR A 5 24.07 11.40 -4.81
CA THR A 5 22.62 11.18 -4.80
C THR A 5 21.86 11.60 -3.54
N SER A 6 21.15 12.72 -3.64
CA SER A 6 19.93 12.95 -2.86
C SER A 6 18.99 13.80 -3.70
N ALA A 7 18.44 13.20 -4.76
CA ALA A 7 17.25 13.72 -5.40
C ALA A 7 16.07 13.37 -4.49
N ALA A 8 15.77 14.25 -3.54
CA ALA A 8 14.55 14.18 -2.76
C ALA A 8 13.39 14.49 -3.70
N LEU A 9 12.79 13.45 -4.25
CA LEU A 9 11.55 13.53 -5.00
C LEU A 9 10.43 13.75 -3.98
N VAL A 10 10.03 15.01 -3.80
CA VAL A 10 8.82 15.38 -3.05
C VAL A 10 7.63 14.95 -3.91
N VAL A 11 7.09 13.76 -3.64
CA VAL A 11 5.81 13.33 -4.19
C VAL A 11 4.72 13.96 -3.32
N ALA A 12 4.09 15.01 -3.82
CA ALA A 12 2.85 15.53 -3.25
C ALA A 12 1.75 14.48 -3.50
N ILE A 13 1.33 13.80 -2.45
CA ILE A 13 0.22 12.83 -2.51
C ILE A 13 -1.07 13.64 -2.59
N ALA A 14 -1.70 13.61 -3.76
CA ALA A 14 -3.03 14.15 -3.96
C ALA A 14 -4.03 13.29 -3.19
N ALA A 15 -4.91 13.93 -2.41
CA ALA A 15 -6.06 13.27 -1.80
C ALA A 15 -6.90 12.63 -2.93
N ILE A 16 -6.87 11.30 -3.01
CA ILE A 16 -7.71 10.53 -3.92
C ILE A 16 -9.12 10.60 -3.35
N ALA A 17 -9.91 11.56 -3.84
CA ALA A 17 -11.36 11.56 -3.66
C ALA A 17 -11.96 10.47 -4.58
N ALA A 18 -11.85 9.21 -4.16
CA ALA A 18 -12.43 8.08 -4.88
C ALA A 18 -13.94 8.01 -4.64
N ILE A 19 -14.72 8.52 -5.59
CA ILE A 19 -16.02 7.94 -5.91
C ILE A 19 -15.74 6.89 -6.99
N GLY A 20 -15.13 5.79 -6.58
CA GLY A 20 -14.93 4.58 -7.39
C GLY A 20 -15.53 3.41 -6.61
N LEU A 21 -16.30 2.57 -7.28
CA LEU A 21 -16.98 1.44 -6.67
C LEU A 21 -15.89 0.46 -6.18
N ALA A 22 -15.55 0.49 -4.89
CA ALA A 22 -14.51 -0.37 -4.35
C ALA A 22 -14.99 -1.83 -4.35
N PHE A 23 -14.36 -2.67 -5.18
CA PHE A 23 -14.58 -4.11 -5.21
C PHE A 23 -13.53 -4.78 -4.32
N GLY A 24 -13.94 -5.23 -3.14
CA GLY A 24 -13.08 -5.87 -2.15
C GLY A 24 -12.27 -4.88 -1.32
N ALA A 25 -12.77 -4.54 -0.13
CA ALA A 25 -12.04 -3.75 0.86
C ALA A 25 -11.69 -4.63 2.06
N GLY A 26 -10.40 -4.72 2.40
CA GLY A 26 -9.92 -5.32 3.64
C GLY A 26 -9.41 -4.21 4.57
N GLY A 27 -9.87 -4.21 5.82
CA GLY A 27 -9.48 -3.21 6.82
C GLY A 27 -9.13 -3.86 8.14
N VAL A 28 -7.90 -3.68 8.63
CA VAL A 28 -7.45 -4.20 9.93
C VAL A 28 -6.71 -3.14 10.72
N ALA A 29 -6.87 -3.18 12.05
CA ALA A 29 -6.05 -2.38 12.95
C ALA A 29 -4.66 -3.01 13.13
N GLY A 30 -3.65 -2.19 13.37
CA GLY A 30 -2.30 -2.66 13.67
C GLY A 30 -2.29 -3.59 14.89
N GLN A 31 -1.79 -4.81 14.72
CA GLN A 31 -1.74 -5.79 15.82
C GLN A 31 -0.52 -5.54 16.72
N THR A 32 -0.73 -5.57 18.03
CA THR A 32 0.37 -5.41 19.00
C THR A 32 1.39 -6.54 18.84
N ASN A 33 2.68 -6.16 18.71
CA ASN A 33 3.83 -7.04 18.44
C ASN A 33 3.86 -7.68 17.03
N SER A 34 3.06 -7.21 16.08
CA SER A 34 3.24 -7.54 14.66
C SER A 34 4.08 -6.45 13.97
N THR A 35 4.79 -6.86 12.91
CA THR A 35 5.39 -5.96 11.91
C THR A 35 4.62 -6.02 10.60
N GLU A 36 3.79 -7.03 10.39
CA GLU A 36 2.90 -7.17 9.24
C GLU A 36 1.56 -6.47 9.56
N LEU A 37 1.15 -5.57 8.67
CA LEU A 37 -0.08 -4.79 8.78
C LEU A 37 -1.15 -5.30 7.82
N ALA A 38 -0.74 -5.65 6.60
CA ALA A 38 -1.60 -6.26 5.59
C ALA A 38 -0.79 -7.26 4.77
N ASN A 39 -1.42 -8.38 4.42
CA ASN A 39 -0.88 -9.38 3.51
C ASN A 39 -2.07 -10.11 2.89
N ASP A 40 -2.59 -9.52 1.80
CA ASP A 40 -3.84 -9.96 1.20
C ASP A 40 -3.76 -9.91 -0.33
N THR A 41 -4.64 -10.65 -0.99
CA THR A 41 -4.67 -10.77 -2.44
C THR A 41 -6.02 -10.27 -2.97
N LEU A 42 -5.97 -9.36 -3.93
CA LEU A 42 -7.13 -8.73 -4.54
C LEU A 42 -7.23 -9.20 -6.00
N ASN A 43 -8.40 -9.70 -6.39
CA ASN A 43 -8.64 -10.10 -7.77
C ASN A 43 -8.54 -8.90 -8.71
N VAL A 44 -7.90 -9.10 -9.86
CA VAL A 44 -7.84 -8.12 -10.94
C VAL A 44 -8.93 -8.45 -11.94
N GLU A 45 -9.90 -7.56 -12.07
CA GLU A 45 -10.93 -7.64 -13.10
C GLU A 45 -10.55 -6.76 -14.30
N ASN A 46 -11.23 -6.97 -15.43
CA ASN A 46 -11.03 -6.08 -16.58
C ASN A 46 -11.41 -4.62 -16.26
N THR A 47 -12.25 -4.39 -15.26
CA THR A 47 -12.59 -3.04 -14.77
C THR A 47 -11.61 -2.48 -13.76
N THR A 48 -10.68 -3.27 -13.20
CA THR A 48 -9.77 -2.78 -12.16
C THR A 48 -8.74 -1.78 -12.71
N GLU A 49 -8.94 -0.49 -12.44
CA GLU A 49 -8.03 0.58 -12.83
C GLU A 49 -6.84 0.72 -11.87
N SER A 50 -7.03 0.47 -10.58
CA SER A 50 -5.96 0.55 -9.59
C SER A 50 -6.18 -0.29 -8.35
N VAL A 51 -5.09 -0.56 -7.64
CA VAL A 51 -5.08 -1.19 -6.31
C VAL A 51 -4.44 -0.21 -5.33
N TYR A 52 -5.04 -0.02 -4.17
CA TYR A 52 -4.60 0.98 -3.18
C TYR A 52 -4.42 0.40 -1.79
N VAL A 53 -3.65 1.11 -0.98
CA VAL A 53 -3.48 0.94 0.45
C VAL A 53 -3.51 2.32 1.10
N ASP A 54 -4.35 2.46 2.12
CA ASP A 54 -4.39 3.60 3.03
C ASP A 54 -3.93 3.15 4.41
N VAL A 55 -3.00 3.89 5.01
CA VAL A 55 -2.44 3.61 6.33
C VAL A 55 -2.64 4.81 7.22
N THR A 56 -3.35 4.63 8.33
CA THR A 56 -3.62 5.68 9.32
C THR A 56 -2.76 5.45 10.55
N GLY A 57 -2.00 6.47 10.96
CA GLY A 57 -1.26 6.47 12.22
C GLY A 57 -2.18 6.71 13.42
N VAL A 58 -1.83 6.15 14.58
CA VAL A 58 -2.57 6.43 15.83
C VAL A 58 -2.53 7.92 16.19
N ASP A 59 -3.55 8.38 16.91
CA ASP A 59 -3.69 9.78 17.34
C ASP A 59 -2.51 10.28 18.17
N ASP A 60 -1.93 9.41 18.99
CA ASP A 60 -0.82 9.71 19.88
C ASP A 60 0.30 8.68 19.73
N MET A 61 1.36 9.06 19.00
CA MET A 61 2.57 8.26 18.85
C MET A 61 3.57 8.46 20.00
N ASN A 62 3.19 9.15 21.08
CA ASN A 62 3.98 9.37 22.31
C ASN A 62 5.41 9.93 22.05
N GLY A 63 5.53 10.86 21.10
CA GLY A 63 6.82 11.44 20.71
C GLY A 63 7.70 10.53 19.84
N SER A 64 7.18 9.38 19.40
CA SER A 64 7.76 8.65 18.27
C SER A 64 7.62 9.53 17.02
N GLY A 65 8.67 9.59 16.20
CA GLY A 65 8.59 10.23 14.89
C GLY A 65 7.61 9.47 13.97
N PRO A 66 7.42 9.95 12.73
CA PRO A 66 6.65 9.22 11.73
C PRO A 66 7.10 7.76 11.64
N VAL A 67 6.15 6.87 11.41
CA VAL A 67 6.38 5.44 11.25
C VAL A 67 6.54 5.13 9.77
N ASP A 68 7.66 4.52 9.43
CA ASP A 68 7.88 4.05 8.07
C ASP A 68 7.13 2.73 7.85
N VAL A 69 6.31 2.70 6.81
CA VAL A 69 5.52 1.55 6.36
C VAL A 69 5.90 1.21 4.93
N ASN A 70 6.49 0.04 4.73
CA ASN A 70 6.81 -0.48 3.42
C ASN A 70 5.58 -1.16 2.81
N VAL A 71 5.16 -0.70 1.64
CA VAL A 71 4.03 -1.22 0.87
C VAL A 71 4.53 -1.76 -0.45
N THR A 72 4.23 -3.03 -0.72
CA THR A 72 4.61 -3.72 -1.96
C THR A 72 3.35 -4.26 -2.64
N PHE A 73 3.17 -3.89 -3.91
CA PHE A 73 2.15 -4.42 -4.80
C PHE A 73 2.79 -5.43 -5.75
N THR A 74 2.34 -6.68 -5.73
CA THR A 74 2.85 -7.76 -6.58
C THR A 74 1.73 -8.28 -7.46
N GLY A 75 1.86 -8.18 -8.78
CA GLY A 75 0.98 -8.85 -9.74
C GLY A 75 1.26 -10.35 -9.73
N LEU A 76 0.20 -11.16 -9.64
CA LEU A 76 0.23 -12.61 -9.62
C LEU A 76 -0.49 -13.15 -10.86
N ASN A 77 0.18 -14.05 -11.58
CA ASN A 77 -0.42 -14.83 -12.65
C ASN A 77 -0.62 -16.27 -12.14
N GLU A 78 -1.87 -16.69 -11.99
CA GLU A 78 -2.22 -18.02 -11.49
C GLU A 78 -2.04 -19.11 -12.56
N SER A 79 -2.16 -18.73 -13.84
CA SER A 79 -2.03 -19.65 -14.97
C SER A 79 -0.62 -20.24 -15.09
N ASP A 80 0.41 -19.41 -14.92
CA ASP A 80 1.81 -19.84 -14.98
C ASP A 80 2.53 -19.82 -13.62
N GLY A 81 1.88 -19.30 -12.56
CA GLY A 81 2.42 -19.20 -11.21
C GLY A 81 3.48 -18.12 -11.05
N SER A 82 3.64 -17.22 -12.03
CA SER A 82 4.61 -16.12 -11.97
C SER A 82 4.11 -14.96 -11.11
N SER A 83 5.07 -14.18 -10.61
CA SER A 83 4.80 -12.99 -9.81
C SER A 83 5.76 -11.87 -10.14
N THR A 84 5.26 -10.65 -10.27
CA THR A 84 6.05 -9.45 -10.60
C THR A 84 5.73 -8.33 -9.64
N VAL A 85 6.76 -7.69 -9.07
CA VAL A 85 6.57 -6.48 -8.26
C VAL A 85 6.20 -5.32 -9.19
N LEU A 86 5.02 -4.76 -8.99
CA LEU A 86 4.49 -3.65 -9.79
C LEU A 86 4.87 -2.30 -9.20
N ASN A 87 4.83 -2.19 -7.87
CA ASN A 87 5.24 -1.00 -7.15
C ASN A 87 5.72 -1.39 -5.74
N GLU A 88 6.74 -0.71 -5.26
CA GLU A 88 7.25 -0.80 -3.89
C GLU A 88 7.58 0.60 -3.40
N THR A 89 6.99 0.99 -2.28
CA THR A 89 7.13 2.32 -1.72
C THR A 89 7.16 2.28 -0.20
N THR A 90 7.76 3.31 0.40
CA THR A 90 7.73 3.53 1.84
C THR A 90 6.88 4.76 2.14
N LEU A 91 5.83 4.57 2.94
CA LEU A 91 5.00 5.64 3.47
C LEU A 91 5.57 6.10 4.81
N SER A 92 5.64 7.40 5.04
CA SER A 92 6.04 7.97 6.33
C SER A 92 4.79 8.49 7.05
N VAL A 93 4.22 7.63 7.90
CA VAL A 93 2.90 7.85 8.51
C VAL A 93 3.06 8.64 9.80
N ALA A 94 2.48 9.84 9.86
CA ALA A 94 2.50 10.66 11.06
C ALA A 94 1.30 10.36 11.97
N ALA A 95 1.33 10.91 13.18
CA ALA A 95 0.23 10.77 14.13
C ALA A 95 -1.06 11.38 13.57
N ASN A 96 -2.16 10.62 13.61
CA ASN A 96 -3.47 11.01 13.07
C ASN A 96 -3.45 11.44 11.60
N THR A 97 -2.54 10.89 10.78
CA THR A 97 -2.57 11.10 9.33
C THR A 97 -2.80 9.78 8.61
N THR A 98 -3.51 9.86 7.50
CA THR A 98 -3.68 8.76 6.55
C THR A 98 -2.77 9.01 5.37
N GLU A 99 -1.82 8.11 5.16
CA GLU A 99 -0.95 8.09 3.99
C GLU A 99 -1.39 6.98 3.04
N SER A 100 -1.30 7.23 1.74
CA SER A 100 -1.81 6.30 0.72
C SER A 100 -0.72 5.91 -0.27
N ALA A 101 -0.74 4.64 -0.68
CA ALA A 101 0.01 4.12 -1.80
C ALA A 101 -0.96 3.44 -2.78
N ASN A 102 -0.66 3.52 -4.08
CA ASN A 102 -1.42 2.78 -5.07
C ASN A 102 -0.54 2.29 -6.22
N VAL A 103 -1.12 1.41 -7.02
CA VAL A 103 -0.62 1.02 -8.33
C VAL A 103 -1.76 1.11 -9.34
N THR A 104 -1.52 1.82 -10.44
CA THR A 104 -2.43 1.85 -11.57
C THR A 104 -2.15 0.66 -12.48
N LEU A 105 -3.19 -0.06 -12.89
CA LEU A 105 -3.10 -1.18 -13.81
C LEU A 105 -3.50 -0.75 -15.22
N ASN A 106 -2.63 -1.00 -16.20
CA ASN A 106 -2.97 -0.78 -17.60
C ASN A 106 -3.67 -2.03 -18.20
N GLU A 107 -4.04 -1.98 -19.48
CA GLU A 107 -4.65 -3.13 -20.18
C GLU A 107 -3.74 -4.38 -20.18
N SER A 108 -2.44 -4.19 -20.38
CA SER A 108 -1.48 -5.30 -20.37
C SER A 108 -1.37 -5.93 -18.99
N ASP A 109 -1.39 -5.13 -17.93
CA ASP A 109 -1.34 -5.63 -16.55
C ASP A 109 -2.60 -6.43 -16.21
N ARG A 110 -3.78 -5.91 -16.56
CA ARG A 110 -5.07 -6.61 -16.37
C ARG A 110 -5.18 -7.91 -17.18
N ALA A 111 -4.48 -7.99 -18.31
CA ALA A 111 -4.40 -9.21 -19.12
C ALA A 111 -3.32 -10.18 -18.61
N ALA A 112 -2.30 -9.69 -17.91
CA ALA A 112 -1.15 -10.47 -17.47
C ALA A 112 -1.30 -11.04 -16.05
N TYR A 113 -2.10 -10.40 -15.19
CA TYR A 113 -2.24 -10.79 -13.79
C TYR A 113 -3.70 -11.09 -13.46
N ASP A 114 -3.92 -12.21 -12.76
CA ASP A 114 -5.24 -12.61 -12.25
C ASP A 114 -5.55 -11.90 -10.93
N SER A 115 -4.52 -11.54 -10.16
CA SER A 115 -4.65 -10.85 -8.88
C SER A 115 -3.44 -9.98 -8.56
N VAL A 116 -3.61 -9.05 -7.63
CA VAL A 116 -2.53 -8.27 -7.02
C VAL A 116 -2.46 -8.59 -5.54
N ARG A 117 -1.30 -9.05 -5.09
CA ARG A 117 -0.99 -9.18 -3.67
C ARG A 117 -0.47 -7.85 -3.12
N VAL A 118 -1.08 -7.43 -2.03
CA VAL A 118 -0.74 -6.24 -1.26
C VAL A 118 -0.08 -6.68 0.03
N VAL A 119 1.15 -6.22 0.25
CA VAL A 119 1.86 -6.43 1.52
C VAL A 119 2.21 -5.06 2.10
N ALA A 120 1.70 -4.77 3.29
CA ALA A 120 2.08 -3.59 4.08
C ALA A 120 2.74 -4.04 5.37
N SER A 121 3.92 -3.52 5.66
CA SER A 121 4.69 -3.87 6.86
C SER A 121 5.44 -2.67 7.42
N THR A 122 5.68 -2.66 8.71
CA THR A 122 6.50 -1.64 9.37
C THR A 122 7.68 -2.27 10.09
N GLY A 123 8.83 -1.60 10.06
CA GLY A 123 9.98 -1.97 10.90
C GLY A 123 9.80 -1.57 12.37
N ALA A 124 8.75 -0.81 12.69
CA ALA A 124 8.40 -0.36 14.03
C ALA A 124 7.29 -1.24 14.65
N ASN A 125 6.80 -0.84 15.83
CA ASN A 125 5.66 -1.50 16.45
C ASN A 125 4.38 -1.16 15.66
N ALA A 126 3.69 -2.17 15.09
CA ALA A 126 2.40 -1.96 14.44
C ALA A 126 1.33 -1.32 15.34
N SER A 127 1.52 -1.31 16.66
CA SER A 127 0.68 -0.57 17.61
C SER A 127 0.64 0.96 17.36
N LEU A 128 1.56 1.50 16.56
CA LEU A 128 1.55 2.91 16.15
C LEU A 128 0.70 3.15 14.88
N ILE A 129 0.16 2.09 14.29
CA ILE A 129 -0.74 2.14 13.15
C ILE A 129 -2.16 1.85 13.65
N ASP A 130 -3.06 2.82 13.47
CA ASP A 130 -4.46 2.73 13.86
C ASP A 130 -5.23 1.78 12.93
N SER A 131 -5.11 2.01 11.63
CA SER A 131 -5.82 1.24 10.62
C SER A 131 -5.03 1.14 9.33
N VAL A 132 -5.16 0.00 8.66
CA VAL A 132 -4.72 -0.21 7.28
C VAL A 132 -5.92 -0.69 6.48
N ASN A 133 -6.22 0.01 5.40
CA ASN A 133 -7.29 -0.30 4.46
C ASN A 133 -6.69 -0.54 3.08
N TRP A 134 -7.18 -1.52 2.34
CA TRP A 134 -6.75 -1.80 0.97
C TRP A 134 -7.93 -2.23 0.13
N GLY A 135 -7.82 -2.02 -1.18
CA GLY A 135 -8.83 -2.47 -2.11
C GLY A 135 -8.51 -2.14 -3.55
N THR A 136 -9.50 -2.37 -4.41
CA THR A 136 -9.43 -2.03 -5.83
C THR A 136 -10.33 -0.84 -6.16
N VAL A 137 -9.95 -0.09 -7.18
CA VAL A 137 -10.78 0.95 -7.81
C VAL A 137 -10.93 0.59 -9.28
N GLY A 138 -12.14 0.72 -9.82
CA GLY A 138 -12.46 0.50 -11.22
C GLY A 138 -13.64 1.32 -11.69
#